data_AF-A0A2H3CIQ0-F1
#
_entry.id   AF-A0A2H3CIQ0-F1
#
_cell.length_a   1.000
_cell.length_b   1.000
_cell.length_c   1.000
_cell.angle_alpha   90.00
_cell.angle_beta   90.00
_cell.angle_gamma   90.00
#
_symmetry.space_group_name_H-M   'P 1'
#
loop_
_entity.id
_entity.type
_entity.pdbx_description
1 polymer ?
#
loop_
_entity_poly.entity_id
_entity_poly.type
_entity_poly.pdbx_seq_one_letter_code
_entity_poly.pdbx_strand_id
1 'polypeptide(L)'
;MKGCGFPAEDTLDRATWMSCCTRFLAFISELCGEDGEQLLMSFQDHYECMVADPSFEDWFGTFVSFDALIRAQWFYKPFFINPSAHEWDSQLQQAKNKHTSKEMTALPATTSKLSAPQYSPYTRYADHSNDLCLRCGRIGHRAESCEETMPSRFGRVMQCKWDNGRLVRIADGHVVCARFNLANGCRLPATAASADHGVHMCSLCGDRGHGASNCTRNN
;
A
#
# COMPACT_ATOMS: atom_id res chain seq x y z
N MET A 1 -16.32 -30.38 -13.71
CA MET A 1 -17.28 -29.69 -12.81
C MET A 1 -17.56 -28.32 -13.40
N LYS A 2 -18.81 -28.03 -13.79
CA LYS A 2 -19.20 -26.69 -14.25
C LYS A 2 -19.12 -25.76 -13.05
N GLY A 3 -18.18 -24.82 -13.04
CA GLY A 3 -18.14 -23.76 -12.04
C GLY A 3 -19.46 -23.02 -12.06
N CYS A 4 -20.03 -22.79 -10.89
CA CYS A 4 -21.22 -21.96 -10.69
C CYS A 4 -21.02 -20.61 -11.42
N GLY A 5 -21.81 -20.37 -12.47
CA GLY A 5 -21.71 -19.22 -13.35
C GLY A 5 -22.30 -17.96 -12.72
N PHE A 6 -21.72 -17.52 -11.60
CA PHE A 6 -22.02 -16.20 -11.07
C PHE A 6 -21.39 -15.14 -11.99
N PRO A 7 -22.14 -14.10 -12.38
CA PRO A 7 -21.58 -13.00 -13.17
C PRO A 7 -20.45 -12.33 -12.40
N ALA A 8 -19.41 -11.90 -13.11
CA ALA A 8 -18.37 -11.09 -12.50
C ALA A 8 -18.96 -9.75 -12.06
N GLU A 9 -18.56 -9.24 -10.90
CA GLU A 9 -19.19 -8.04 -10.31
C GLU A 9 -19.06 -6.80 -11.19
N ASP A 10 -18.01 -6.72 -12.01
CA ASP A 10 -17.78 -5.66 -13.01
C ASP A 10 -18.76 -5.70 -14.20
N THR A 11 -19.57 -6.76 -14.31
CA THR A 11 -20.64 -6.91 -15.29
C THR A 11 -22.03 -6.59 -14.74
N LEU A 12 -22.14 -6.31 -13.43
CA LEU A 12 -23.40 -5.97 -12.79
C LEU A 12 -23.80 -4.53 -13.14
N ASP A 13 -25.10 -4.33 -13.42
CA ASP A 13 -25.66 -2.99 -13.40
C ASP A 13 -25.72 -2.44 -11.97
N ARG A 14 -25.89 -1.12 -11.86
CA ARG A 14 -25.88 -0.41 -10.59
C ARG A 14 -26.93 -0.88 -9.61
N ALA A 15 -28.17 -1.04 -10.06
CA ALA A 15 -29.27 -1.44 -9.20
C ALA A 15 -29.02 -2.84 -8.61
N THR A 16 -28.50 -3.73 -9.44
CA THR A 16 -28.10 -5.09 -9.03
C THR A 16 -26.94 -5.06 -8.06
N TRP A 17 -25.88 -4.29 -8.33
CA TRP A 17 -24.73 -4.16 -7.43
C TRP A 17 -25.13 -3.58 -6.07
N MET A 18 -25.92 -2.51 -6.02
CA MET A 18 -26.41 -1.92 -4.77
C MET A 18 -27.26 -2.90 -3.95
N SER A 19 -28.10 -3.70 -4.64
CA SER A 19 -28.86 -4.77 -4.01
C SER A 19 -27.94 -5.85 -3.42
N CYS A 20 -26.88 -6.25 -4.14
CA CYS A 20 -25.86 -7.17 -3.65
C CYS A 20 -25.14 -6.61 -2.41
N CYS A 21 -24.71 -5.35 -2.42
CA CYS A 21 -24.06 -4.71 -1.26
C CYS A 21 -24.99 -4.67 -0.05
N THR A 22 -26.25 -4.30 -0.23
CA THR A 22 -27.24 -4.26 0.85
C THR A 22 -27.46 -5.66 1.46
N ARG A 23 -27.55 -6.70 0.61
CA ARG A 23 -27.68 -8.10 1.08
C ARG A 23 -26.41 -8.59 1.77
N PHE A 24 -25.24 -8.17 1.32
CA PHE A 24 -23.97 -8.46 1.98
C PHE A 24 -23.92 -7.85 3.39
N LEU A 25 -24.35 -6.59 3.56
CA LEU A 25 -24.42 -5.94 4.87
C LEU A 25 -25.37 -6.68 5.82
N ALA A 26 -26.54 -7.11 5.32
CA ALA A 26 -27.47 -7.93 6.09
C ALA A 26 -26.84 -9.27 6.52
N PHE A 27 -26.10 -9.92 5.62
CA PHE A 27 -25.36 -11.15 5.93
C PHE A 27 -24.29 -10.94 7.01
N ILE A 28 -23.50 -9.86 6.93
CA ILE A 28 -22.50 -9.53 7.95
C ILE A 28 -23.15 -9.25 9.30
N SER A 29 -24.29 -8.54 9.31
CA SER A 29 -25.06 -8.29 10.53
C SER A 29 -25.52 -9.59 11.20
N GLU A 30 -26.00 -10.56 10.42
CA GLU A 30 -26.44 -11.86 10.94
C GLU A 30 -25.25 -12.72 11.42
N LEU A 31 -24.14 -12.71 10.68
CA LEU A 31 -22.96 -13.50 10.99
C LEU A 31 -22.26 -13.06 12.27
N CYS A 32 -22.17 -11.74 12.51
CA CYS A 32 -21.35 -11.20 13.58
C CYS A 32 -22.12 -10.95 14.89
N GLY A 33 -23.47 -10.92 14.86
CA GLY A 33 -24.29 -10.73 16.06
C GLY A 33 -24.01 -9.40 16.79
N GLU A 34 -24.30 -9.36 18.10
CA GLU A 34 -24.17 -8.15 18.91
C GLU A 34 -22.70 -7.67 19.08
N ASP A 35 -21.73 -8.59 19.09
CA ASP A 35 -20.30 -8.26 19.19
C ASP A 35 -19.70 -7.71 17.88
N GLY A 36 -20.49 -7.75 16.79
CA GLY A 36 -20.08 -7.37 15.44
C GLY A 36 -20.34 -5.92 15.04
N GLU A 37 -20.90 -5.10 15.94
CA GLU A 37 -21.45 -3.78 15.60
C GLU A 37 -20.41 -2.86 14.92
N GLN A 38 -19.19 -2.80 15.47
CA GLN A 38 -18.12 -1.97 14.90
C GLN A 38 -17.69 -2.42 13.51
N LEU A 39 -17.74 -3.72 13.24
CA LEU A 39 -17.40 -4.29 11.95
C LEU A 39 -18.49 -3.96 10.92
N LEU A 40 -19.75 -4.17 11.30
CA LEU A 40 -20.90 -3.83 10.47
C LEU A 40 -20.91 -2.33 10.13
N MET A 41 -20.70 -1.47 11.13
CA MET A 41 -20.61 -0.03 10.95
C MET A 41 -19.50 0.35 9.97
N SER A 42 -18.32 -0.29 10.06
CA SER A 42 -17.22 0.00 9.12
C SER A 42 -17.56 -0.34 7.65
N PHE A 43 -18.34 -1.40 7.41
CA PHE A 43 -18.81 -1.75 6.06
C PHE A 43 -19.96 -0.84 5.60
N GLN A 44 -20.84 -0.42 6.51
CA GLN A 44 -21.91 0.54 6.22
C GLN A 44 -21.33 1.89 5.83
N ASP A 45 -20.43 2.45 6.64
CA ASP A 45 -19.75 3.72 6.37
C ASP A 45 -19.04 3.66 5.01
N HIS A 46 -18.36 2.55 4.70
CA HIS A 46 -17.71 2.35 3.41
C HIS A 46 -18.68 2.44 2.23
N TYR A 47 -19.81 1.72 2.32
CA TYR A 47 -20.83 1.71 1.29
C TYR A 47 -21.51 3.07 1.12
N GLU A 48 -21.89 3.70 2.24
CA GLU A 48 -22.53 5.02 2.24
C GLU A 48 -21.60 6.09 1.66
N CYS A 49 -20.31 6.11 2.03
CA CYS A 49 -19.35 7.04 1.45
C CYS A 49 -19.19 6.87 -0.06
N MET A 50 -19.25 5.64 -0.58
CA MET A 50 -19.19 5.43 -2.04
C MET A 50 -20.43 5.94 -2.74
N VAL A 51 -21.63 5.59 -2.25
CA VAL A 51 -22.90 5.97 -2.88
C VAL A 51 -23.21 7.46 -2.74
N ALA A 52 -22.70 8.11 -1.69
CA ALA A 52 -22.82 9.55 -1.48
C ALA A 52 -21.84 10.39 -2.32
N ASP A 53 -20.83 9.79 -2.96
CA ASP A 53 -19.89 10.54 -3.81
C ASP A 53 -20.66 11.14 -5.01
N PRO A 54 -20.59 12.47 -5.25
CA PRO A 54 -21.29 13.11 -6.38
C PRO A 54 -20.91 12.54 -7.75
N SER A 55 -19.73 11.93 -7.85
CA SER A 55 -19.17 11.31 -9.05
C SER A 55 -19.43 9.80 -9.12
N PHE A 56 -20.21 9.22 -8.19
CA PHE A 56 -20.52 7.80 -8.15
C PHE A 56 -21.11 7.28 -9.47
N GLU A 57 -21.97 8.08 -10.07
CA GLU A 57 -22.60 7.79 -11.37
C GLU A 57 -21.57 7.61 -12.49
N ASP A 58 -20.69 8.59 -12.64
CA ASP A 58 -19.68 8.65 -13.71
C ASP A 58 -18.58 7.60 -13.51
N TRP A 59 -18.28 7.28 -12.26
CA TRP A 59 -17.18 6.36 -11.89
C TRP A 59 -17.68 5.02 -11.38
N PHE A 60 -18.92 4.64 -11.65
CA PHE A 60 -19.57 3.44 -11.09
C PHE A 60 -18.69 2.19 -11.19
N GLY A 61 -18.15 1.87 -12.37
CA GLY A 61 -17.29 0.69 -12.55
C GLY A 61 -16.00 0.73 -11.72
N THR A 62 -15.49 1.93 -11.43
CA THR A 62 -14.33 2.12 -10.54
C THR A 62 -14.72 1.86 -9.08
N PHE A 63 -15.89 2.34 -8.64
CA PHE A 63 -16.42 2.06 -7.30
C PHE A 63 -16.68 0.57 -7.08
N VAL A 64 -17.28 -0.12 -8.05
CA VAL A 64 -17.48 -1.58 -8.01
C VAL A 64 -16.13 -2.30 -7.83
N SER A 65 -15.14 -1.93 -8.64
CA SER A 65 -13.81 -2.55 -8.58
C SER A 65 -13.09 -2.27 -7.25
N PHE A 66 -13.30 -1.08 -6.69
CA PHE A 66 -12.72 -0.67 -5.41
C PHE A 66 -13.35 -1.41 -4.23
N ASP A 67 -14.69 -1.51 -4.17
CA ASP A 67 -15.42 -2.29 -3.16
C ASP A 67 -15.01 -3.77 -3.18
N ALA A 68 -14.95 -4.39 -4.37
CA ALA A 68 -14.52 -5.77 -4.53
C ALA A 68 -13.10 -6.00 -3.98
N LEU A 69 -12.21 -5.03 -4.20
CA LEU A 69 -10.84 -5.07 -3.70
C LEU A 69 -10.79 -4.92 -2.17
N ILE A 70 -11.54 -3.99 -1.57
CA ILE A 70 -11.63 -3.82 -0.12
C ILE A 70 -12.19 -5.09 0.54
N ARG A 71 -13.28 -5.67 0.01
CA ARG A 71 -13.84 -6.93 0.52
C ARG A 71 -12.85 -8.09 0.41
N ALA A 72 -12.15 -8.21 -0.71
CA ALA A 72 -11.13 -9.26 -0.89
C ALA A 72 -9.98 -9.10 0.12
N GLN A 73 -9.52 -7.87 0.39
CA GLN A 73 -8.50 -7.60 1.40
C GLN A 73 -8.99 -8.00 2.80
N TRP A 74 -10.24 -7.68 3.13
CA TRP A 74 -10.83 -8.00 4.41
C TRP A 74 -10.92 -9.52 4.65
N PHE A 75 -11.39 -10.28 3.64
CA PHE A 75 -11.44 -11.75 3.73
C PHE A 75 -10.05 -12.38 3.84
N TYR A 76 -9.02 -11.73 3.32
CA TYR A 76 -7.64 -12.18 3.46
C TYR A 76 -7.09 -11.90 4.88
N LYS A 77 -7.28 -10.68 5.39
CA LYS A 77 -6.89 -10.28 6.75
C LYS A 77 -7.92 -9.26 7.26
N PRO A 78 -8.72 -9.57 8.29
CA PRO A 78 -9.74 -8.67 8.78
C PRO A 78 -9.18 -7.34 9.30
N PHE A 79 -9.88 -6.24 9.00
CA PHE A 79 -9.63 -4.89 9.51
C PHE A 79 -10.93 -4.09 9.56
N PHE A 80 -10.93 -2.95 10.26
CA PHE A 80 -12.03 -1.99 10.21
C PHE A 80 -11.80 -1.01 9.07
N ILE A 81 -12.76 -0.90 8.16
CA ILE A 81 -12.69 0.08 7.07
C ILE A 81 -12.91 1.47 7.66
N ASN A 82 -12.05 2.42 7.29
CA ASN A 82 -12.18 3.81 7.71
C ASN A 82 -12.21 4.72 6.47
N PRO A 83 -13.40 5.09 5.97
CA PRO A 83 -13.53 5.96 4.80
C PRO A 83 -12.98 7.38 5.00
N SER A 84 -12.84 7.83 6.26
CA SER A 84 -12.24 9.14 6.59
C SER A 84 -10.70 9.11 6.58
N ALA A 85 -10.09 7.93 6.45
CA ALA A 85 -8.64 7.81 6.39
C ALA A 85 -8.11 8.28 5.02
N HIS A 86 -6.96 8.96 5.02
CA HIS A 86 -6.30 9.41 3.80
C HIS A 86 -5.94 8.24 2.88
N GLU A 87 -5.63 7.07 3.44
CA GLU A 87 -5.32 5.86 2.68
C GLU A 87 -6.51 5.34 1.88
N TRP A 88 -7.74 5.53 2.37
CA TRP A 88 -8.95 5.12 1.68
C TRP A 88 -9.20 6.01 0.46
N ASP A 89 -9.17 7.33 0.65
CA ASP A 89 -9.33 8.29 -0.46
C ASP A 89 -8.20 8.13 -1.48
N SER A 90 -6.94 8.03 -1.02
CA SER A 90 -5.82 7.82 -1.93
C SER A 90 -5.96 6.55 -2.76
N GLN A 91 -6.55 5.47 -2.25
CA GLN A 91 -6.76 4.24 -3.01
C GLN A 91 -7.87 4.42 -4.06
N LEU A 92 -8.97 5.09 -3.70
CA LEU A 92 -10.04 5.41 -4.62
C LEU A 92 -9.56 6.33 -5.76
N GLN A 93 -8.81 7.39 -5.44
CA GLN A 93 -8.24 8.29 -6.46
C GLN A 93 -7.25 7.58 -7.38
N GLN A 94 -6.43 6.67 -6.85
CA GLN A 94 -5.55 5.84 -7.68
C GLN A 94 -6.34 4.94 -8.63
N ALA A 95 -7.47 4.37 -8.18
CA ALA A 95 -8.35 3.56 -9.02
C ALA A 95 -8.97 4.41 -10.15
N LYS A 96 -9.46 5.62 -9.83
CA LYS A 96 -10.00 6.58 -10.83
C LYS A 96 -8.93 6.96 -11.86
N ASN A 97 -7.74 7.38 -11.42
CA ASN A 97 -6.63 7.77 -12.30
C ASN A 97 -6.16 6.65 -13.25
N LYS A 98 -6.19 5.39 -12.79
CA LYS A 98 -5.84 4.22 -13.59
C LYS A 98 -6.88 3.96 -14.69
N HIS A 99 -8.15 4.19 -14.41
CA HIS A 99 -9.22 4.11 -15.41
C HIS A 99 -9.08 5.21 -16.48
N THR A 100 -8.84 6.47 -16.08
CA THR A 100 -8.60 7.59 -17.02
C THR A 100 -7.39 7.33 -17.94
N SER A 101 -6.29 6.81 -17.37
CA SER A 101 -5.06 6.58 -18.12
C SER A 101 -5.22 5.47 -19.19
N LYS A 102 -6.12 4.50 -18.96
CA LYS A 102 -6.43 3.46 -19.94
C LYS A 102 -7.21 4.00 -21.14
N GLU A 103 -8.08 5.00 -20.94
CA GLU A 103 -8.83 5.63 -22.04
C GLU A 103 -7.94 6.51 -22.94
N MET A 104 -6.93 7.18 -22.39
CA MET A 104 -6.00 8.03 -23.16
C MET A 104 -5.02 7.24 -24.05
N THR A 105 -4.84 5.93 -23.82
CA THR A 105 -3.92 5.08 -24.61
C THR A 105 -4.52 4.48 -25.90
N ALA A 106 -5.74 4.85 -26.29
CA ALA A 106 -6.44 4.29 -27.47
C ALA A 106 -6.14 5.02 -28.81
N LEU A 107 -4.87 5.36 -29.10
CA LEU A 107 -4.41 5.86 -30.42
C LEU A 107 -3.24 5.00 -30.96
N PRO A 108 -3.08 4.83 -32.28
CA PRO A 108 -2.33 3.72 -32.85
C PRO A 108 -0.80 3.88 -32.71
N ALA A 109 -0.18 2.74 -32.40
CA ALA A 109 1.19 2.56 -31.94
C ALA A 109 2.29 2.85 -32.98
N THR A 110 3.45 3.31 -32.49
CA THR A 110 4.75 3.04 -33.12
C THR A 110 5.57 2.11 -32.23
N THR A 111 6.07 1.06 -32.85
CA THR A 111 6.72 -0.10 -32.29
C THR A 111 8.03 0.24 -31.59
N SER A 112 8.13 -0.15 -30.31
CA SER A 112 9.41 -0.37 -29.62
C SER A 112 9.26 -1.64 -28.79
N LYS A 113 10.08 -2.64 -29.10
CA LYS A 113 10.12 -3.93 -28.40
C LYS A 113 10.55 -3.72 -26.95
N LEU A 114 9.59 -3.62 -26.03
CA LEU A 114 9.80 -3.79 -24.60
C LEU A 114 8.74 -4.77 -24.11
N SER A 115 9.22 -5.82 -23.46
CA SER A 115 8.46 -6.96 -22.94
C SER A 115 7.18 -6.51 -22.23
N ALA A 116 6.06 -7.11 -22.61
CA ALA A 116 4.75 -6.83 -22.02
C ALA A 116 4.78 -7.01 -20.50
N PRO A 117 4.24 -6.07 -19.71
CA PRO A 117 4.08 -6.29 -18.28
C PRO A 117 2.99 -7.35 -18.09
N GLN A 118 3.37 -8.55 -17.64
CA GLN A 118 2.44 -9.54 -17.15
C GLN A 118 1.71 -8.97 -15.93
N TYR A 119 0.44 -8.65 -16.13
CA TYR A 119 -0.51 -8.18 -15.13
C TYR A 119 -0.77 -9.27 -14.07
N SER A 120 -0.44 -8.99 -12.81
CA SER A 120 -0.78 -9.83 -11.64
C SER A 120 -1.57 -8.95 -10.65
N PRO A 121 -2.85 -9.25 -10.39
CA PRO A 121 -3.80 -8.32 -9.75
C PRO A 121 -3.76 -8.27 -8.21
N TYR A 122 -2.78 -8.89 -7.56
CA TYR A 122 -2.55 -8.67 -6.13
C TYR A 122 -1.82 -7.34 -5.94
N THR A 123 -2.44 -6.38 -5.24
CA THR A 123 -1.62 -5.63 -4.28
C THR A 123 -1.21 -6.67 -3.26
N ARG A 124 -0.08 -7.35 -3.51
CA ARG A 124 0.65 -8.03 -2.45
C ARG A 124 0.72 -6.99 -1.31
N TYR A 125 0.69 -7.38 -0.03
CA TYR A 125 1.51 -6.63 0.94
C TYR A 125 2.76 -6.28 0.16
N ALA A 126 3.02 -4.99 -0.10
CA ALA A 126 4.06 -4.61 -1.06
C ALA A 126 5.22 -5.54 -0.76
N ASP A 127 5.59 -6.38 -1.72
CA ASP A 127 6.20 -7.67 -1.39
C ASP A 127 7.59 -7.41 -0.84
N HIS A 128 7.63 -7.20 0.47
CA HIS A 128 8.80 -6.80 1.20
C HIS A 128 9.74 -7.99 1.34
N SER A 129 9.35 -9.18 0.82
CA SER A 129 10.24 -10.33 0.72
C SER A 129 11.54 -9.97 0.00
N ASN A 130 11.53 -8.98 -0.90
CA ASN A 130 12.72 -8.47 -1.59
C ASN A 130 13.20 -7.10 -1.07
N ASP A 131 12.49 -6.49 -0.12
CA ASP A 131 12.88 -5.20 0.41
C ASP A 131 14.06 -5.37 1.38
N LEU A 132 15.10 -4.55 1.16
CA LEU A 132 16.19 -4.40 2.10
C LEU A 132 15.69 -3.63 3.34
N CYS A 133 15.70 -4.29 4.49
CA CYS A 133 15.38 -3.65 5.75
C CYS A 133 16.43 -2.57 6.08
N LEU A 134 16.02 -1.31 6.14
CA LEU A 134 16.93 -0.19 6.45
C LEU A 134 17.45 -0.17 7.89
N ARG A 135 16.92 -1.04 8.77
CA ARG A 135 17.35 -1.16 10.17
C ARG A 135 18.37 -2.29 10.35
N CYS A 136 18.01 -3.51 10.00
CA CYS A 136 18.86 -4.68 10.21
C CYS A 136 19.65 -5.09 8.96
N GLY A 137 19.24 -4.65 7.78
CA GLY A 137 19.87 -5.00 6.51
C GLY A 137 19.60 -6.42 6.02
N ARG A 138 18.61 -7.11 6.59
CA ARG A 138 18.08 -8.36 6.02
C ARG A 138 17.06 -8.01 4.95
N ILE A 139 16.98 -8.88 3.95
CA ILE A 139 15.93 -8.85 2.95
C ILE A 139 14.73 -9.61 3.52
N GLY A 140 13.52 -9.12 3.31
CA GLY A 140 12.32 -9.84 3.74
C GLY A 140 11.25 -9.00 4.45
N HIS A 141 11.62 -7.82 4.93
CA HIS A 141 10.75 -6.96 5.71
C HIS A 141 11.22 -5.49 5.69
N ARG A 142 10.31 -4.58 6.04
CA ARG A 142 10.62 -3.15 6.21
C ARG A 142 11.14 -2.85 7.61
N ALA A 143 11.88 -1.75 7.75
CA ALA A 143 12.39 -1.28 9.04
C ALA A 143 11.28 -1.04 10.08
N GLU A 144 10.08 -0.67 9.62
CA GLU A 144 8.87 -0.48 10.40
C GLU A 144 8.40 -1.75 11.12
N SER A 145 8.49 -2.90 10.46
CA SER A 145 8.08 -4.21 10.99
C SER A 145 9.29 -5.06 11.40
N CYS A 146 10.45 -4.44 11.61
CA CYS A 146 11.68 -5.14 11.94
C CYS A 146 11.70 -5.52 13.43
N GLU A 147 11.74 -6.82 13.72
CA GLU A 147 11.86 -7.33 15.10
C GLU A 147 13.28 -7.76 15.47
N GLU A 148 14.21 -7.70 14.49
CA GLU A 148 15.61 -8.12 14.68
C GLU A 148 16.33 -7.28 15.75
N THR A 149 16.99 -7.99 16.66
CA THR A 149 17.81 -7.40 17.73
C THR A 149 19.27 -7.20 17.30
N MET A 150 19.70 -7.83 16.20
CA MET A 150 21.06 -7.73 15.65
C MET A 150 21.05 -7.45 14.15
N PRO A 151 22.04 -6.71 13.61
CA PRO A 151 22.16 -6.50 12.17
C PRO A 151 22.49 -7.80 11.43
N SER A 152 22.27 -7.81 10.11
CA SER A 152 22.54 -8.96 9.23
C SER A 152 24.01 -9.38 9.26
N ARG A 153 24.94 -8.44 9.47
CA ARG A 153 26.36 -8.76 9.68
C ARG A 153 26.73 -8.90 11.16
N PHE A 154 27.29 -10.06 11.47
CA PHE A 154 27.86 -10.37 12.79
C PHE A 154 28.97 -9.37 13.17
N GLY A 155 29.01 -8.94 14.43
CA GLY A 155 29.99 -7.98 14.95
C GLY A 155 29.73 -6.51 14.61
N ARG A 156 28.56 -6.17 14.07
CA ARG A 156 28.10 -4.79 13.86
C ARG A 156 26.99 -4.43 14.84
N VAL A 157 26.79 -3.13 15.04
CA VAL A 157 25.68 -2.59 15.85
C VAL A 157 24.66 -1.92 14.94
N MET A 158 23.38 -2.02 15.31
CA MET A 158 22.32 -1.26 14.67
C MET A 158 22.65 0.24 14.76
N GLN A 159 22.63 0.94 13.62
CA GLN A 159 22.86 2.39 13.59
C GLN A 159 21.55 3.17 13.70
N CYS A 160 20.46 2.59 13.23
CA CYS A 160 19.15 3.23 13.12
C CYS A 160 18.03 2.37 13.70
N LYS A 161 16.95 3.01 14.13
CA LYS A 161 15.68 2.41 14.54
C LYS A 161 14.52 3.05 13.76
N TRP A 162 13.39 2.36 13.71
CA TRP A 162 12.14 2.97 13.27
C TRP A 162 11.44 3.57 14.49
N ASP A 163 11.08 4.84 14.41
CA ASP A 163 10.48 5.58 15.53
C ASP A 163 9.54 6.66 14.97
N ASN A 164 8.31 6.71 15.49
CA ASN A 164 7.28 7.68 15.07
C ASN A 164 7.12 7.83 13.54
N GLY A 165 7.09 6.70 12.82
CA GLY A 165 6.94 6.67 11.36
C GLY A 165 8.17 7.14 10.57
N ARG A 166 9.32 7.32 11.22
CA ARG A 166 10.57 7.80 10.61
C ARG A 166 11.73 6.87 10.94
N LEU A 167 12.73 6.85 10.05
CA LEU A 167 14.01 6.20 10.33
C LEU A 167 14.87 7.17 11.15
N VAL A 168 15.32 6.74 12.32
CA VAL A 168 16.03 7.59 13.29
C VAL A 168 17.34 6.94 13.70
N ARG A 169 18.41 7.72 13.78
CA ARG A 169 19.72 7.27 14.24
C ARG A 169 19.72 7.04 15.75
N ILE A 170 20.26 5.91 16.19
CA ILE A 170 20.27 5.51 17.60
C ILE A 170 21.21 6.38 18.45
N ALA A 171 22.34 6.81 17.87
CA ALA A 171 23.38 7.53 18.61
C ALA A 171 22.98 8.96 19.02
N ASP A 172 22.26 9.69 18.18
CA ASP A 172 21.97 11.12 18.34
C ASP A 172 20.48 11.48 18.15
N GLY A 173 19.62 10.52 17.78
CA GLY A 173 18.20 10.76 17.56
C GLY A 173 17.87 11.52 16.27
N HIS A 174 18.83 11.73 15.37
CA HIS A 174 18.56 12.44 14.12
C HIS A 174 17.74 11.59 13.14
N VAL A 175 16.76 12.20 12.49
CA VAL A 175 16.00 11.57 11.41
C VAL A 175 16.93 11.32 10.22
N VAL A 176 16.93 10.09 9.71
CA VAL A 176 17.70 9.65 8.55
C VAL A 176 16.77 9.57 7.34
N CYS A 177 17.22 10.06 6.19
CA CYS A 177 16.43 10.03 4.97
C CYS A 177 16.28 8.59 4.45
N ALA A 178 15.07 8.02 4.55
CA ALA A 178 14.78 6.69 4.04
C ALA A 178 14.95 6.61 2.51
N ARG A 179 14.54 7.65 1.76
CA ARG A 179 14.68 7.69 0.29
C ARG A 179 16.13 7.63 -0.17
N PHE A 180 17.04 8.30 0.54
CA PHE A 180 18.48 8.24 0.28
C PHE A 180 19.02 6.81 0.44
N ASN A 181 18.45 6.03 1.35
CA ASN A 181 18.85 4.66 1.63
C ASN A 181 18.25 3.61 0.68
N LEU A 182 17.28 3.99 -0.16
CA LEU A 182 16.67 3.13 -1.16
C LEU A 182 17.35 3.27 -2.53
N ALA A 183 17.17 2.29 -3.41
CA ALA A 183 17.79 2.25 -4.75
C ALA A 183 17.47 3.47 -5.62
N ASN A 184 16.28 4.07 -5.45
CA ASN A 184 15.84 5.24 -6.21
C ASN A 184 16.46 6.57 -5.71
N GLY A 185 17.19 6.54 -4.59
CA GLY A 185 17.88 7.68 -4.01
C GLY A 185 16.96 8.83 -3.55
N CYS A 186 17.57 9.82 -2.91
CA CYS A 186 16.92 11.11 -2.66
C CYS A 186 17.48 12.14 -3.64
N ARG A 187 16.60 12.93 -4.26
CA ARG A 187 16.98 14.00 -5.21
C ARG A 187 17.27 15.35 -4.54
N LEU A 188 16.96 15.47 -3.26
CA LEU A 188 17.28 16.66 -2.48
C LEU A 188 18.77 16.70 -2.16
N PRO A 189 19.41 17.88 -2.12
CA PRO A 189 20.83 17.97 -1.77
C PRO A 189 21.05 17.54 -0.31
N ALA A 190 22.21 16.95 -0.02
CA ALA A 190 22.56 16.47 1.33
C ALA A 190 22.60 17.58 2.40
N THR A 191 22.69 18.85 1.97
CA THR A 191 22.64 20.05 2.81
C THR A 191 21.21 20.48 3.16
N ALA A 192 20.19 19.94 2.51
CA ALA A 192 18.77 20.24 2.79
C ALA A 192 18.27 19.49 4.04
N ALA A 193 19.04 19.47 5.12
CA ALA A 193 18.54 19.04 6.42
C ALA A 193 17.56 20.11 6.92
N SER A 194 16.29 19.96 6.55
CA SER A 194 15.17 20.77 7.06
C SER A 194 14.38 19.95 8.08
N ALA A 195 13.45 20.59 8.79
CA ALA A 195 12.56 19.90 9.74
C ALA A 195 11.81 18.68 9.13
N ASP A 196 11.65 18.68 7.80
CA ASP A 196 10.91 17.66 7.05
C ASP A 196 11.79 16.65 6.31
N HIS A 197 13.12 16.81 6.33
CA HIS A 197 14.03 15.97 5.56
C HIS A 197 15.23 15.51 6.39
N GLY A 198 15.32 14.18 6.55
CA GLY A 198 16.37 13.53 7.32
C GLY A 198 17.75 13.65 6.70
N VAL A 199 18.78 13.40 7.52
CA VAL A 199 20.17 13.41 7.08
C VAL A 199 20.46 12.31 6.06
N HIS A 200 21.29 12.63 5.08
CA HIS A 200 21.82 11.66 4.13
C HIS A 200 22.99 10.92 4.77
N MET A 201 22.70 9.70 5.22
CA MET A 201 23.68 8.74 5.70
C MET A 201 23.16 7.32 5.48
N CYS A 202 24.07 6.38 5.28
CA CYS A 202 23.82 4.96 5.22
C CYS A 202 23.26 4.48 6.55
N SER A 203 22.06 3.92 6.55
CA SER A 203 21.39 3.44 7.76
C SER A 203 22.02 2.18 8.35
N LEU A 204 22.87 1.50 7.58
CA LEU A 204 23.51 0.24 7.97
C LEU A 204 24.93 0.42 8.52
N CYS A 205 25.69 1.40 8.01
CA CYS A 205 27.08 1.62 8.42
C CYS A 205 27.43 3.04 8.85
N GLY A 206 26.51 3.99 8.70
CA GLY A 206 26.66 5.38 9.13
C GLY A 206 27.47 6.29 8.19
N ASP A 207 27.95 5.77 7.06
CA ASP A 207 28.71 6.55 6.06
C ASP A 207 27.82 7.56 5.32
N ARG A 208 28.37 8.68 4.85
CA ARG A 208 27.61 9.72 4.12
C ARG A 208 27.75 9.62 2.60
N GLY A 209 28.68 8.80 2.10
CA GLY A 209 28.95 8.66 0.67
C GLY A 209 27.96 7.77 -0.09
N HIS A 210 27.17 6.95 0.60
CA HIS A 210 26.23 6.01 -0.03
C HIS A 210 24.99 5.75 0.85
N GLY A 211 23.90 5.29 0.23
CA GLY A 211 22.71 4.78 0.92
C GLY A 211 22.79 3.27 1.18
N ALA A 212 21.91 2.75 2.06
CA ALA A 212 21.87 1.33 2.44
C ALA A 212 21.82 0.36 1.25
N SER A 213 21.10 0.68 0.17
CA SER A 213 21.03 -0.12 -1.05
C SER A 213 22.38 -0.40 -1.71
N ASN A 214 23.38 0.47 -1.51
CA ASN A 214 24.73 0.35 -2.06
C ASN A 214 25.79 0.06 -0.98
N CYS A 215 25.36 -0.39 0.20
CA CYS A 215 26.25 -0.61 1.34
C CYS A 215 27.06 -1.91 1.20
N THR A 216 28.31 -1.79 0.77
CA THR A 216 29.24 -2.94 0.72
C THR A 216 29.65 -3.44 2.10
N ARG A 217 29.46 -2.63 3.15
CA ARG A 217 29.76 -2.99 4.54
C ARG A 217 28.70 -3.88 5.18
N ASN A 218 27.55 -4.06 4.51
CA ASN A 218 26.42 -4.85 5.02
C ASN A 218 25.77 -5.78 3.97
N ASN A 219 26.49 -6.09 2.87
CA ASN A 219 26.17 -7.21 1.97
C ASN A 219 26.51 -8.55 2.62
#